data_AF-A0A936THN6-F1
#
_entry.id   AF-A0A936THN6-F1
#
_cell.length_a   1.000
_cell.length_b   1.000
_cell.length_c   1.000
_cell.angle_alpha   90.00
_cell.angle_beta   90.00
_cell.angle_gamma   90.00
#
_symmetry.space_group_name_H-M   'P 1'
#
loop_
_entity.id
_entity.type
_entity.pdbx_description
1 polymer ?
#
loop_
_entity_poly.entity_id
_entity_poly.type
_entity_poly.pdbx_seq_one_letter_code
_entity_poly.pdbx_strand_id
1 'polypeptide(L)'
;MTIAPEAFGQAVSPRRAERLARRVGDAAVAFEADRFEEARSILGPIAREAPDTPEVRELLGLTYYRLGRWRDSVRELEAFGSLTASNEQYPVLADSYRALGRHSRVDELWLELREQSPSAELVNEGRIVAAGSLADQGRLADAIRLLEKGWKAPKRPKDVHLRRAYALADLLERAGSVPRARQLFAWLSNVAPGFADVDARLSALG
;
A
#
# COMPACT_ATOMS: atom_id res chain seq x y z
N MET A 1 14.70 6.12 7.63
CA MET A 1 15.42 4.98 6.99
C MET A 1 16.88 5.35 6.71
N THR A 2 17.85 4.47 6.96
CA THR A 2 19.27 4.70 6.66
C THR A 2 19.82 3.57 5.80
N ILE A 3 20.44 3.88 4.65
CA ILE A 3 21.08 2.90 3.77
C ILE A 3 22.58 2.86 4.05
N ALA A 4 23.13 1.66 4.15
CA ALA A 4 24.57 1.46 4.28
C ALA A 4 25.27 1.74 2.92
N PRO A 5 26.39 2.47 2.87
CA PRO A 5 27.09 2.76 1.61
C PRO A 5 27.40 1.51 0.76
N GLU A 6 27.57 0.36 1.40
CA GLU A 6 27.81 -0.94 0.76
C GLU A 6 26.67 -1.38 -0.16
N ALA A 7 25.44 -0.89 0.05
CA ALA A 7 24.27 -1.18 -0.78
C ALA A 7 24.40 -0.63 -2.23
N PHE A 8 25.35 0.28 -2.47
CA PHE A 8 25.67 0.76 -3.82
C PHE A 8 26.69 -0.12 -4.56
N GLY A 9 27.21 -1.16 -3.89
CA GLY A 9 28.13 -2.13 -4.47
C GLY A 9 29.38 -1.51 -5.09
N GLN A 10 29.93 -2.17 -6.11
CA GLN A 10 31.10 -1.67 -6.86
C GLN A 10 30.71 -0.69 -7.99
N ALA A 11 29.42 -0.40 -8.17
CA ALA A 11 28.94 0.48 -9.24
C ALA A 11 29.43 1.93 -9.07
N VAL A 12 29.78 2.33 -7.85
CA VAL A 12 30.24 3.67 -7.51
C VAL A 12 31.45 3.62 -6.58
N SER A 13 32.30 4.65 -6.60
CA SER A 13 33.45 4.72 -5.68
C SER A 13 32.98 4.85 -4.21
N PRO A 14 33.80 4.44 -3.21
CA PRO A 14 33.39 4.51 -1.81
C PRO A 14 32.94 5.90 -1.35
N ARG A 15 33.69 6.95 -1.71
CA ARG A 15 33.30 8.35 -1.43
C ARG A 15 31.99 8.76 -2.11
N ARG A 16 31.66 8.16 -3.26
CA ARG A 16 30.39 8.38 -3.96
C ARG A 16 29.27 7.63 -3.24
N ALA A 17 29.49 6.37 -2.87
CA ALA A 17 28.56 5.55 -2.11
C ALA A 17 28.11 6.25 -0.81
N GLU A 18 29.05 6.75 0.00
CA GLU A 18 28.75 7.50 1.23
C GLU A 18 27.86 8.72 1.00
N ARG A 19 28.09 9.43 -0.11
CA ARG A 19 27.28 10.60 -0.47
C ARG A 19 25.89 10.19 -0.95
N LEU A 20 25.78 9.12 -1.73
CA LEU A 20 24.48 8.61 -2.18
C LEU A 20 23.67 8.10 -0.99
N ALA A 21 24.28 7.35 -0.07
CA ALA A 21 23.67 6.88 1.16
C ALA A 21 23.06 8.02 1.98
N ARG A 22 23.82 9.11 2.22
CA ARG A 22 23.31 10.31 2.91
C ARG A 22 22.13 10.93 2.18
N ARG A 23 22.20 11.07 0.85
CA ARG A 23 21.11 11.62 0.06
C ARG A 23 19.85 10.76 0.10
N VAL A 24 19.98 9.43 0.16
CA VAL A 24 18.79 8.58 0.35
C VAL A 24 18.20 8.77 1.76
N GLY A 25 19.04 8.99 2.77
CA GLY A 25 18.58 9.44 4.09
C GLY A 25 17.76 10.73 4.02
N ASP A 26 18.24 11.75 3.29
CA ASP A 26 17.50 13.00 3.07
C ASP A 26 16.15 12.75 2.36
N ALA A 27 16.14 11.85 1.38
CA ALA A 27 14.91 11.47 0.67
C ALA A 27 13.92 10.74 1.59
N ALA A 28 14.39 9.89 2.50
CA ALA A 28 13.55 9.23 3.48
C ALA A 28 12.91 10.24 4.44
N VAL A 29 13.68 11.23 4.91
CA VAL A 29 13.14 12.34 5.73
C VAL A 29 12.12 13.15 4.95
N ALA A 30 12.35 13.41 3.66
CA ALA A 30 11.36 14.08 2.81
C ALA A 30 10.08 13.24 2.67
N PHE A 31 10.20 11.92 2.45
CA PHE A 31 9.07 11.00 2.35
C PHE A 31 8.24 10.95 3.64
N GLU A 32 8.89 10.82 4.79
CA GLU A 32 8.24 10.80 6.12
C GLU A 32 7.51 12.12 6.42
N ALA A 33 7.97 13.23 5.85
CA ALA A 33 7.34 14.55 5.96
C ALA A 33 6.29 14.84 4.86
N ASP A 34 5.81 13.81 4.15
CA ASP A 34 4.89 13.91 3.00
C ASP A 34 5.39 14.81 1.83
N ARG A 35 6.69 15.13 1.79
CA ARG A 35 7.34 15.91 0.71
C ARG A 35 7.75 15.00 -0.45
N PHE A 36 6.76 14.34 -1.05
CA PHE A 36 7.00 13.27 -2.03
C PHE A 36 7.70 13.71 -3.31
N GLU A 37 7.43 14.91 -3.83
CA GLU A 37 8.13 15.43 -5.00
C GLU A 37 9.62 15.67 -4.73
N GLU A 38 9.97 16.12 -3.51
CA GLU A 38 11.36 16.28 -3.08
C GLU A 38 12.04 14.93 -2.98
N ALA A 39 11.44 13.95 -2.28
CA ALA A 39 11.95 12.58 -2.20
C ALA A 39 12.19 11.99 -3.60
N ARG A 40 11.21 12.13 -4.51
CA ARG A 40 11.30 11.69 -5.90
C ARG A 40 12.45 12.37 -6.65
N SER A 41 12.63 13.68 -6.48
CA SER A 41 13.71 14.43 -7.13
C SER A 41 15.10 13.97 -6.68
N ILE A 42 15.25 13.55 -5.43
CA ILE A 42 16.50 13.02 -4.88
C ILE A 42 16.74 11.59 -5.38
N LEU A 43 15.74 10.73 -5.27
CA LEU A 43 15.84 9.30 -5.55
C LEU A 43 15.96 8.98 -7.04
N GLY A 44 15.25 9.68 -7.92
CA GLY A 44 15.22 9.38 -9.35
C GLY A 44 16.60 9.33 -10.02
N PRO A 45 17.49 10.33 -9.82
CA PRO A 45 18.87 10.28 -10.29
C PRO A 45 19.68 9.13 -9.69
N ILE A 46 19.49 8.84 -8.39
CA ILE A 46 20.21 7.77 -7.70
C ILE A 46 19.81 6.40 -8.26
N ALA A 47 18.52 6.19 -8.49
CA ALA A 47 17.98 4.98 -9.09
C ALA A 47 18.53 4.69 -10.50
N ARG A 48 18.84 5.74 -11.28
CA ARG A 48 19.49 5.60 -12.59
C ARG A 48 20.99 5.31 -12.49
N GLU A 49 21.66 5.87 -11.48
CA GLU A 49 23.10 5.70 -11.26
C GLU A 49 23.42 4.32 -10.66
N ALA A 50 22.60 3.85 -9.72
CA ALA A 50 22.75 2.57 -9.03
C ALA A 50 21.45 1.76 -9.16
N PRO A 51 21.24 1.08 -10.30
CA PRO A 51 19.97 0.45 -10.58
C PRO A 51 19.65 -0.79 -9.73
N ASP A 52 20.68 -1.42 -9.18
CA ASP A 52 20.56 -2.68 -8.44
C ASP A 52 20.52 -2.48 -6.92
N THR A 53 20.28 -1.25 -6.44
CA THR A 53 20.12 -0.93 -5.00
C THR A 53 18.65 -1.07 -4.60
N PRO A 54 18.24 -2.14 -3.90
CA PRO A 54 16.82 -2.44 -3.68
C PRO A 54 16.10 -1.38 -2.82
N GLU A 55 16.76 -0.85 -1.80
CA GLU A 55 16.17 0.14 -0.89
C GLU A 55 15.86 1.47 -1.62
N VAL A 56 16.66 1.82 -2.64
CA VAL A 56 16.38 2.96 -3.51
C VAL A 56 15.16 2.68 -4.39
N ARG A 57 15.03 1.45 -4.92
CA ARG A 57 13.87 1.01 -5.70
C ARG A 57 12.60 1.03 -4.88
N GLU A 58 12.65 0.48 -3.68
CA GLU A 58 11.52 0.44 -2.74
C GLU A 58 11.03 1.85 -2.41
N LEU A 59 11.91 2.71 -1.89
CA LEU A 59 11.50 4.05 -1.46
C LEU A 59 11.02 4.90 -2.65
N LEU A 60 11.64 4.77 -3.82
CA LEU A 60 11.17 5.48 -5.01
C LEU A 60 9.82 4.95 -5.50
N GLY A 61 9.60 3.63 -5.47
CA GLY A 61 8.32 3.00 -5.81
C GLY A 61 7.19 3.44 -4.89
N LEU A 62 7.45 3.47 -3.57
CA LEU A 62 6.53 4.02 -2.57
C LEU A 62 6.28 5.51 -2.77
N THR A 63 7.32 6.28 -3.10
CA THR A 63 7.18 7.72 -3.40
C THR A 63 6.28 7.93 -4.61
N TYR A 64 6.46 7.15 -5.69
CA TYR A 64 5.59 7.23 -6.86
C TYR A 64 4.15 6.81 -6.55
N TYR A 65 3.94 5.81 -5.69
CA TYR A 65 2.62 5.42 -5.23
C TYR A 65 1.91 6.58 -4.54
N ARG A 66 2.60 7.27 -3.60
CA ARG A 66 2.05 8.44 -2.90
C ARG A 66 1.76 9.63 -3.83
N LEU A 67 2.48 9.75 -4.94
CA LEU A 67 2.23 10.75 -5.99
C LEU A 67 1.14 10.35 -6.99
N GLY A 68 0.54 9.16 -6.87
CA GLY A 68 -0.42 8.63 -7.86
C GLY A 68 0.21 8.30 -9.21
N ARG A 69 1.53 8.17 -9.28
CA ARG A 69 2.27 7.81 -10.49
C ARG A 69 2.36 6.30 -10.64
N TRP A 70 1.21 5.67 -10.85
CA TRP A 70 1.04 4.21 -10.78
C TRP A 70 1.99 3.42 -11.69
N ARG A 71 2.19 3.87 -12.93
CA ARG A 71 3.11 3.19 -13.88
C ARG A 71 4.56 3.21 -13.39
N ASP A 72 4.98 4.33 -12.80
CA ASP A 72 6.33 4.45 -12.25
C ASP A 72 6.46 3.64 -10.97
N SER A 73 5.44 3.64 -10.10
CA SER A 73 5.42 2.82 -8.90
C SER A 73 5.56 1.33 -9.21
N VAL A 74 4.78 0.81 -10.17
CA VAL A 74 4.89 -0.59 -10.64
C VAL A 74 6.32 -0.90 -11.08
N ARG A 75 6.93 -0.05 -11.92
CA ARG A 75 8.28 -0.28 -12.43
C ARG A 75 9.30 -0.43 -11.30
N GLU A 76 9.29 0.46 -10.32
CA GLU A 76 10.28 0.41 -9.24
C GLU A 76 10.00 -0.73 -8.25
N LEU A 77 8.73 -1.00 -7.93
CA LEU A 77 8.36 -2.06 -6.99
C LEU A 77 8.56 -3.47 -7.58
N GLU A 78 8.37 -3.67 -8.90
CA GLU A 78 8.76 -4.92 -9.56
C GLU A 78 10.27 -5.11 -9.59
N ALA A 79 11.05 -4.03 -9.77
CA ALA A 79 12.50 -4.11 -9.67
C ALA A 79 12.95 -4.46 -8.24
N PHE A 80 12.34 -3.86 -7.21
CA PHE A 80 12.58 -4.22 -5.82
C PHE A 80 12.28 -5.70 -5.54
N GLY A 81 11.10 -6.19 -5.97
CA GLY A 81 10.73 -7.60 -5.79
C GLY A 81 11.69 -8.55 -6.52
N SER A 82 12.15 -8.18 -7.72
CA SER A 82 13.11 -8.98 -8.49
C SER A 82 14.49 -9.06 -7.81
N LEU A 83 14.94 -7.98 -7.17
CA LEU A 83 16.24 -7.93 -6.49
C LEU A 83 16.25 -8.65 -5.14
N THR A 84 15.10 -8.72 -4.45
CA THR A 84 15.01 -9.18 -3.06
C THR A 84 14.27 -10.50 -2.89
N ALA A 85 13.47 -10.90 -3.89
CA ALA A 85 12.42 -11.91 -3.76
C ALA A 85 11.45 -11.62 -2.59
N SER A 86 11.34 -10.36 -2.16
CA SER A 86 10.44 -9.92 -1.08
C SER A 86 9.02 -9.71 -1.59
N ASN A 87 8.05 -10.06 -0.74
CA ASN A 87 6.62 -9.83 -0.97
C ASN A 87 6.07 -8.63 -0.18
N GLU A 88 6.92 -7.93 0.58
CA GLU A 88 6.50 -6.87 1.52
C GLU A 88 5.73 -5.74 0.83
N GLN A 89 6.04 -5.47 -0.44
CA GLN A 89 5.39 -4.41 -1.22
C GLN A 89 4.26 -4.89 -2.13
N TYR A 90 3.84 -6.16 -2.02
CA TYR A 90 2.76 -6.71 -2.84
C TYR A 90 1.45 -5.93 -2.73
N PRO A 91 0.98 -5.49 -1.54
CA PRO A 91 -0.25 -4.69 -1.47
C PRO A 91 -0.15 -3.37 -2.24
N VAL A 92 0.97 -2.66 -2.13
CA VAL A 92 1.19 -1.37 -2.82
C VAL A 92 1.33 -1.58 -4.33
N LEU A 93 2.05 -2.63 -4.74
CA LEU A 93 2.19 -3.01 -6.13
C LEU A 93 0.82 -3.41 -6.73
N ALA A 94 0.05 -4.21 -6.01
CA ALA A 94 -1.30 -4.62 -6.42
C ALA A 94 -2.25 -3.42 -6.53
N ASP A 95 -2.20 -2.45 -5.61
CA ASP A 95 -3.07 -1.28 -5.69
C ASP A 95 -2.66 -0.35 -6.85
N SER A 96 -1.36 -0.25 -7.12
CA SER A 96 -0.86 0.44 -8.33
C SER A 96 -1.35 -0.25 -9.61
N TYR A 97 -1.39 -1.59 -9.64
CA TYR A 97 -1.96 -2.34 -10.75
C TYR A 97 -3.46 -2.15 -10.91
N ARG A 98 -4.19 -2.16 -9.79
CA ARG A 98 -5.62 -1.86 -9.73
C ARG A 98 -5.93 -0.48 -10.29
N ALA A 99 -5.17 0.55 -9.88
CA ALA A 99 -5.32 1.92 -10.39
C ALA A 99 -5.07 2.05 -11.90
N LEU A 100 -4.35 1.09 -12.50
CA LEU A 100 -4.13 0.98 -13.95
C LEU A 100 -5.17 0.08 -14.66
N GLY A 101 -6.18 -0.43 -13.95
CA GLY A 101 -7.17 -1.37 -14.47
C GLY A 101 -6.61 -2.77 -14.78
N ARG A 102 -5.41 -3.09 -14.30
CA ARG A 102 -4.73 -4.37 -14.55
C ARG A 102 -5.13 -5.41 -13.50
N HIS A 103 -6.42 -5.74 -13.46
CA HIS A 103 -7.01 -6.57 -12.41
C HIS A 103 -6.43 -8.00 -12.35
N SER A 104 -6.01 -8.59 -13.48
CA SER A 104 -5.36 -9.91 -13.49
C SER A 104 -4.07 -9.95 -12.66
N ARG A 105 -3.26 -8.88 -12.71
CA ARG A 105 -2.04 -8.76 -11.89
C ARG A 105 -2.37 -8.63 -10.40
N VAL A 106 -3.50 -8.04 -10.05
CA VAL A 106 -3.98 -7.98 -8.66
C VAL A 106 -4.32 -9.39 -8.17
N ASP A 107 -5.00 -10.19 -8.99
CA ASP A 107 -5.38 -11.56 -8.64
C ASP A 107 -4.14 -12.46 -8.46
N GLU A 108 -3.14 -12.33 -9.35
CA GLU A 108 -1.86 -13.03 -9.26
C GLU A 108 -1.11 -12.70 -7.96
N LEU A 109 -0.89 -11.40 -7.67
CA LEU A 109 -0.21 -10.96 -6.46
C LEU A 109 -0.98 -11.37 -5.19
N TRP A 110 -2.31 -11.34 -5.23
CA TRP A 110 -3.14 -11.78 -4.11
C TRP A 110 -3.02 -13.29 -3.86
N LEU A 111 -2.96 -14.10 -4.91
CA LEU A 111 -2.77 -15.54 -4.79
C LEU A 111 -1.40 -15.84 -4.19
N GLU A 112 -0.33 -15.29 -4.77
CA GLU A 112 1.04 -15.46 -4.29
C GLU A 112 1.20 -15.03 -2.83
N LEU A 113 0.66 -13.85 -2.47
CA LEU A 113 0.72 -13.35 -1.09
C LEU A 113 0.09 -14.32 -0.10
N ARG A 114 -1.02 -14.97 -0.48
CA ARG A 114 -1.69 -15.93 0.40
C ARG A 114 -0.95 -17.26 0.52
N GLU A 115 -0.31 -17.70 -0.55
CA GLU A 115 0.47 -18.94 -0.56
C GLU A 115 1.72 -18.81 0.30
N GLN A 116 2.42 -17.68 0.18
CA GLN A 116 3.62 -17.38 0.95
C GLN A 116 3.33 -17.13 2.45
N SER A 117 2.05 -16.96 2.81
CA SER A 117 1.57 -16.85 4.21
C SER A 117 2.40 -15.89 5.08
N PRO A 118 2.59 -14.62 4.69
CA PRO A 118 3.33 -13.64 5.46
C PRO A 118 2.54 -13.20 6.70
N SER A 119 2.95 -12.08 7.31
CA SER A 119 2.26 -11.55 8.49
C SER A 119 0.76 -11.33 8.22
N ALA A 120 -0.05 -11.53 9.25
CA ALA A 120 -1.50 -11.31 9.16
C ALA A 120 -1.85 -9.86 8.78
N GLU A 121 -0.97 -8.90 9.09
CA GLU A 121 -1.12 -7.51 8.69
C GLU A 121 -0.97 -7.35 7.17
N LEU A 122 0.11 -7.90 6.60
CA LEU A 122 0.35 -7.81 5.15
C LEU A 122 -0.76 -8.51 4.35
N VAL A 123 -1.21 -9.68 4.81
CA VAL A 123 -2.35 -10.40 4.19
C VAL A 123 -3.64 -9.58 4.27
N ASN A 124 -3.86 -8.79 5.33
CA ASN A 124 -5.04 -7.93 5.41
C ASN A 124 -4.98 -6.77 4.42
N GLU A 125 -3.82 -6.12 4.25
CA GLU A 125 -3.66 -5.06 3.25
C GLU A 125 -3.89 -5.60 1.83
N GLY A 126 -3.26 -6.73 1.47
CA GLY A 126 -3.49 -7.37 0.17
C GLY A 126 -4.96 -7.76 -0.04
N ARG A 127 -5.65 -8.19 1.02
CA ARG A 127 -7.09 -8.52 0.97
C ARG A 127 -7.95 -7.29 0.66
N ILE A 128 -7.63 -6.14 1.25
CA ILE A 128 -8.35 -4.88 1.00
C ILE A 128 -8.21 -4.48 -0.47
N VAL A 129 -6.98 -4.54 -1.00
CA VAL A 129 -6.70 -4.22 -2.41
C VAL A 129 -7.41 -5.19 -3.36
N ALA A 130 -7.35 -6.49 -3.10
CA ALA A 130 -8.04 -7.50 -3.90
C ALA A 130 -9.56 -7.31 -3.88
N ALA A 131 -10.15 -6.98 -2.73
CA ALA A 131 -11.57 -6.65 -2.62
C ALA A 131 -11.91 -5.37 -3.41
N GLY A 132 -11.06 -4.35 -3.34
CA GLY A 132 -11.19 -3.14 -4.15
C GLY A 132 -11.18 -3.45 -5.65
N SER A 133 -10.25 -4.29 -6.11
CA SER A 133 -10.17 -4.72 -7.52
C SER A 133 -11.42 -5.46 -7.98
N LEU A 134 -12.00 -6.33 -7.14
CA LEU A 134 -13.29 -6.97 -7.41
C LEU A 134 -14.43 -5.94 -7.51
N ALA A 135 -14.44 -4.95 -6.62
CA ALA A 135 -15.47 -3.92 -6.59
C ALA A 135 -15.40 -3.00 -7.82
N ASP A 136 -14.21 -2.66 -8.31
CA ASP A 136 -14.01 -1.87 -9.53
C ASP A 136 -14.56 -2.60 -10.78
N GLN A 137 -14.54 -3.93 -10.76
CA GLN A 137 -15.12 -4.80 -11.80
C GLN A 137 -16.64 -5.01 -11.62
N GLY A 138 -17.29 -4.29 -10.69
CA GLY A 138 -18.72 -4.43 -10.38
C GLY A 138 -19.06 -5.68 -9.54
N ARG A 139 -18.07 -6.46 -9.11
CA ARG A 139 -18.26 -7.70 -8.33
C ARG A 139 -18.37 -7.42 -6.83
N LEU A 140 -19.28 -6.51 -6.45
CA LEU A 140 -19.44 -6.04 -5.06
C LEU A 140 -19.70 -7.19 -4.07
N ALA A 141 -20.51 -8.17 -4.45
CA ALA A 141 -20.80 -9.31 -3.59
C ALA A 141 -19.56 -10.18 -3.30
N ASP A 142 -18.67 -10.36 -4.28
CA ASP A 142 -17.39 -11.07 -4.08
C ASP A 142 -16.45 -10.26 -3.18
N ALA A 143 -16.36 -8.96 -3.40
CA ALA A 143 -15.54 -8.05 -2.62
C ALA A 143 -15.95 -8.05 -1.14
N ILE A 144 -17.25 -7.96 -0.86
CA ILE A 144 -17.82 -8.05 0.51
C ILE A 144 -17.49 -9.40 1.13
N ARG A 145 -17.75 -10.51 0.44
CA ARG A 145 -17.42 -11.87 0.94
C ARG A 145 -15.93 -11.99 1.30
N LEU A 146 -15.06 -11.44 0.46
CA LEU A 146 -13.62 -11.47 0.69
C LEU A 146 -13.25 -10.71 1.97
N LEU A 147 -13.81 -9.52 2.19
CA LEU A 147 -13.57 -8.72 3.41
C LEU A 147 -14.27 -9.27 4.65
N GLU A 148 -15.38 -10.00 4.53
CA GLU A 148 -16.03 -10.70 5.65
C GLU A 148 -15.27 -11.96 6.07
N LYS A 149 -14.46 -12.50 5.16
CA LYS A 149 -13.31 -13.42 5.31
C LYS A 149 -12.70 -13.62 6.71
N GLY A 150 -13.37 -14.22 7.70
CA GLY A 150 -12.82 -14.31 9.06
C GLY A 150 -12.69 -12.96 9.78
N TRP A 151 -13.52 -11.99 9.39
CA TRP A 151 -13.63 -10.69 10.04
C TRP A 151 -14.46 -10.77 11.32
N LYS A 152 -13.91 -10.21 12.40
CA LYS A 152 -14.65 -9.88 13.63
C LYS A 152 -14.07 -8.59 14.18
N ALA A 153 -14.93 -7.66 14.58
CA ALA A 153 -14.51 -6.42 15.22
C ALA A 153 -13.76 -6.74 16.54
N PRO A 154 -12.46 -6.39 16.66
CA PRO A 154 -11.70 -6.67 17.87
C PRO A 154 -12.02 -5.66 18.98
N LYS A 155 -11.83 -6.07 20.25
CA LYS A 155 -11.98 -5.15 21.40
C LYS A 155 -10.92 -4.04 21.44
N ARG A 156 -9.72 -4.33 20.94
CA ARG A 156 -8.60 -3.39 20.82
C ARG A 156 -8.17 -3.36 19.36
N PRO A 157 -8.86 -2.59 18.51
CA PRO A 157 -8.50 -2.51 17.11
C PRO A 157 -7.11 -1.91 16.93
N LYS A 158 -6.43 -2.39 15.91
CA LYS A 158 -5.22 -1.80 15.32
C LYS A 158 -5.62 -1.18 13.99
N ASP A 159 -4.76 -0.34 13.42
CA ASP A 159 -5.02 0.37 12.16
C ASP A 159 -5.47 -0.55 11.02
N VAL A 160 -4.85 -1.73 10.87
CA VAL A 160 -5.24 -2.73 9.87
C VAL A 160 -6.70 -3.20 10.02
N HIS A 161 -7.21 -3.27 11.25
CA HIS A 161 -8.62 -3.59 11.50
C HIS A 161 -9.53 -2.43 11.12
N LEU A 162 -9.12 -1.19 11.42
CA LEU A 162 -9.87 0.01 11.07
C LEU A 162 -9.98 0.16 9.55
N ARG A 163 -8.87 -0.01 8.82
CA ARG A 163 -8.83 0.01 7.35
C ARG A 163 -9.75 -1.05 6.73
N ARG A 164 -9.71 -2.28 7.25
CA ARG A 164 -10.59 -3.37 6.76
C ARG A 164 -12.07 -3.10 7.05
N ALA A 165 -12.39 -2.61 8.25
CA ALA A 165 -13.76 -2.24 8.61
C ALA A 165 -14.30 -1.12 7.71
N TYR A 166 -13.48 -0.12 7.44
CA TYR A 166 -13.83 1.00 6.58
C TYR A 166 -14.09 0.52 5.15
N ALA A 167 -13.18 -0.26 4.57
CA ALA A 167 -13.36 -0.82 3.24
C ALA A 167 -14.62 -1.70 3.16
N LEU A 168 -14.92 -2.49 4.19
CA LEU A 168 -16.15 -3.29 4.25
C LEU A 168 -17.40 -2.42 4.34
N ALA A 169 -17.37 -1.36 5.16
CA ALA A 169 -18.49 -0.42 5.29
C ALA A 169 -18.78 0.31 3.97
N ASP A 170 -17.74 0.80 3.28
CA ASP A 170 -17.85 1.41 1.94
C ASP A 170 -18.51 0.45 0.94
N LEU A 171 -18.04 -0.80 0.87
CA LEU A 171 -18.60 -1.78 -0.05
C LEU A 171 -20.04 -2.16 0.29
N LEU A 172 -20.39 -2.27 1.57
CA LEU A 172 -21.76 -2.53 2.01
C LEU A 172 -22.69 -1.37 1.63
N GLU A 173 -22.23 -0.13 1.78
CA GLU A 173 -22.97 1.06 1.37
C GLU A 173 -23.21 1.05 -0.14
N ARG A 174 -22.15 0.84 -0.94
CA ARG A 174 -22.24 0.74 -2.41
C ARG A 174 -23.16 -0.39 -2.88
N ALA A 175 -23.24 -1.48 -2.13
CA ALA A 175 -24.14 -2.60 -2.39
C ALA A 175 -25.58 -2.36 -1.89
N GLY A 176 -25.90 -1.18 -1.35
CA GLY A 176 -27.22 -0.83 -0.81
C GLY A 176 -27.54 -1.48 0.54
N SER A 177 -26.57 -2.14 1.18
CA SER A 177 -26.72 -2.73 2.52
C SER A 177 -26.57 -1.67 3.63
N VAL A 178 -27.36 -0.60 3.54
CA VAL A 178 -27.29 0.60 4.39
C VAL A 178 -27.26 0.27 5.89
N PRO A 179 -28.11 -0.63 6.44
CA PRO A 179 -28.07 -0.94 7.87
C PRO A 179 -26.74 -1.52 8.33
N ARG A 180 -26.12 -2.38 7.51
CA ARG A 180 -24.84 -3.03 7.82
C ARG A 180 -23.67 -2.06 7.68
N ALA A 181 -23.71 -1.21 6.66
CA ALA A 181 -22.73 -0.15 6.47
C ALA A 181 -22.75 0.82 7.66
N ARG A 182 -23.94 1.30 8.04
CA ARG A 182 -24.15 2.17 9.21
C ARG A 182 -23.61 1.55 10.50
N GLN A 183 -23.86 0.26 10.73
CA GLN A 183 -23.35 -0.44 11.91
C GLN A 183 -21.82 -0.40 11.99
N LEU A 184 -21.11 -0.63 10.88
CA LEU A 184 -19.65 -0.59 10.85
C LEU A 184 -19.10 0.83 10.94
N PHE A 185 -19.71 1.80 10.26
CA PHE A 185 -19.32 3.21 10.40
C PHE A 185 -19.54 3.72 11.84
N ALA A 186 -20.63 3.34 12.49
CA ALA A 186 -20.86 3.67 13.90
C ALA A 186 -19.82 3.02 14.83
N TRP A 187 -19.46 1.76 14.57
CA TRP A 187 -18.38 1.10 15.30
C TRP A 187 -17.05 1.84 15.12
N LEU A 188 -16.70 2.23 13.88
CA LEU A 188 -15.49 2.99 13.55
C LEU A 188 -15.46 4.35 14.27
N SER A 189 -16.54 5.13 14.17
CA SER A 189 -16.66 6.44 14.82
C SER A 189 -16.43 6.35 16.34
N ASN A 190 -16.93 5.29 16.97
CA ASN A 190 -16.75 5.07 18.41
C ASN A 190 -15.32 4.63 18.80
N VAL A 191 -14.68 3.74 18.04
CA VAL A 191 -13.37 3.19 18.41
C VAL A 191 -12.19 4.01 17.88
N ALA A 192 -12.40 4.82 16.86
CA ALA A 192 -11.40 5.67 16.21
C ALA A 192 -12.04 6.98 15.71
N PRO A 193 -12.39 7.92 16.62
CA PRO A 193 -12.94 9.22 16.24
C PRO A 193 -12.02 9.95 15.25
N GLY A 194 -12.60 10.56 14.21
CA GLY A 194 -11.85 11.27 13.17
C GLY A 194 -11.11 10.37 12.17
N PHE A 195 -11.37 9.06 12.17
CA PHE A 195 -10.79 8.16 11.16
C PHE A 195 -11.42 8.41 9.78
N ALA A 196 -10.62 8.89 8.82
CA ALA A 196 -11.05 9.19 7.45
C ALA A 196 -12.30 10.10 7.41
N ASP A 197 -13.27 9.80 6.55
CA ASP A 197 -14.54 10.51 6.41
C ASP A 197 -15.71 9.80 7.14
N VAL A 198 -15.41 8.91 8.11
CA VAL A 198 -16.40 8.04 8.77
C VAL A 198 -17.59 8.82 9.34
N ASP A 199 -17.35 9.94 10.04
CA ASP A 199 -18.43 10.71 10.68
C ASP A 199 -19.36 11.36 9.64
N ALA A 200 -18.80 11.81 8.51
CA ALA A 200 -19.56 12.35 7.40
C ALA A 200 -20.39 11.25 6.71
N ARG A 201 -19.79 10.09 6.45
CA ARG A 201 -20.47 8.91 5.87
C ARG A 201 -21.59 8.42 6.77
N LEU A 202 -21.34 8.33 8.08
CA LEU A 202 -22.34 7.88 9.05
C LEU A 202 -23.55 8.81 9.10
N SER A 203 -23.32 10.13 9.09
CA SER A 203 -24.38 11.14 9.08
C SER A 203 -25.23 11.08 7.80
N ALA A 204 -24.62 10.82 6.65
CA ALA A 204 -25.31 10.70 5.37
C ALA A 204 -26.25 9.48 5.30
N LEU A 205 -26.02 8.46 6.14
CA LEU A 205 -26.82 7.22 6.17
C LEU A 205 -28.02 7.26 7.12
N GLY A 206 -28.25 8.38 7.84
CA GLY A 206 -29.38 8.57 8.77
C GLY A 206 -29.14 8.03 10.16
#